data_AF-A0A7S2Z7F5-F1
#
_entry.id   AF-A0A7S2Z7F5-F1
#
_cell.length_a   1.000
_cell.length_b   1.000
_cell.length_c   1.000
_cell.angle_alpha   90.00
_cell.angle_beta   90.00
_cell.angle_gamma   90.00
#
_symmetry.space_group_name_H-M   'P 1'
#
loop_
_entity.id
_entity.type
_entity.pdbx_description
1 polymer ?
#
loop_
_entity_poly.entity_id
_entity_poly.type
_entity_poly.pdbx_seq_one_letter_code
_entity_poly.pdbx_strand_id
1 'polypeptide(L)'
;ASLADCEGLVLNCHGKGKKFAVVLYTETEEGKKRHGYISEFSTPETGYCTRRVPFSAFTRLRRPGAVEDDVPPLNLENVTDIGFRYRSAWNDGDNNFTLRVDWVKAQMQTVHPDMILVSYAGEKRAGEAHLRNSGLGYTIVRTPELNTNPGFSSPLVFFPKGEGVEAATTTSAADVADVCIRCLHSGEVCNKTFSLRNVNEDNDGFELVASIPSDKTDYVSTAVKRIDKNT
;
A
#
# COMPACT_ATOMS: atom_id res chain seq x y z
N ALA A 1 -9.46 -19.31 -10.83
CA ALA A 1 -9.73 -18.59 -9.56
C ALA A 1 -9.87 -17.12 -9.91
N SER A 2 -10.95 -16.47 -9.50
CA SER A 2 -11.20 -15.06 -9.80
C SER A 2 -10.24 -14.17 -9.00
N LEU A 3 -9.78 -13.07 -9.60
CA LEU A 3 -9.04 -12.00 -8.93
C LEU A 3 -9.90 -10.75 -8.72
N ALA A 4 -11.23 -10.85 -8.90
CA ALA A 4 -12.14 -9.71 -8.82
C ALA A 4 -12.17 -9.04 -7.44
N ASP A 5 -12.02 -9.83 -6.37
CA ASP A 5 -11.98 -9.33 -4.98
C ASP A 5 -10.59 -8.85 -4.54
N CYS A 6 -9.64 -8.71 -5.48
CA CYS A 6 -8.27 -8.31 -5.21
C CYS A 6 -8.00 -6.88 -5.68
N GLU A 7 -7.21 -6.11 -4.94
CA GLU A 7 -6.78 -4.76 -5.31
C GLU A 7 -5.56 -4.78 -6.25
N GLY A 8 -4.77 -5.85 -6.19
CA GLY A 8 -3.59 -6.00 -7.03
C GLY A 8 -2.76 -7.24 -6.71
N LEU A 9 -1.55 -7.24 -7.24
CA LEU A 9 -0.55 -8.27 -6.97
C LEU A 9 0.55 -7.75 -6.09
N VAL A 10 1.07 -8.61 -5.23
CA VAL A 10 2.29 -8.37 -4.47
C VAL A 10 3.29 -9.45 -4.83
N LEU A 11 4.47 -9.03 -5.24
CA LEU A 11 5.52 -9.94 -5.66
C LEU A 11 6.81 -9.64 -4.91
N ASN A 12 7.47 -10.68 -4.43
CA ASN A 12 8.83 -10.57 -3.90
C ASN A 12 9.82 -11.12 -4.93
N CYS A 13 10.75 -10.26 -5.34
CA CYS A 13 11.66 -10.56 -6.42
C CYS A 13 13.02 -9.88 -6.28
N HIS A 14 14.02 -10.43 -6.95
CA HIS A 14 15.35 -9.86 -7.10
C HIS A 14 15.72 -9.82 -8.58
N GLY A 15 15.96 -8.61 -9.10
CA GLY A 15 16.18 -8.34 -10.52
C GLY A 15 17.46 -7.58 -10.85
N LYS A 16 18.40 -7.45 -9.91
CA LYS A 16 19.73 -6.82 -10.09
C LYS A 16 19.70 -5.44 -10.75
N GLY A 17 18.86 -4.53 -10.26
CA GLY A 17 18.81 -3.14 -10.76
C GLY A 17 18.04 -2.98 -12.06
N LYS A 18 17.52 -4.06 -12.64
CA LYS A 18 16.80 -4.02 -13.91
C LYS A 18 15.32 -3.72 -13.73
N LYS A 19 14.73 -3.17 -14.79
CA LYS A 19 13.29 -2.95 -14.95
C LYS A 19 12.64 -4.14 -15.64
N PHE A 20 11.51 -4.57 -15.08
CA PHE A 20 10.69 -5.65 -15.58
C PHE A 20 9.23 -5.19 -15.65
N ALA A 21 8.36 -6.05 -16.14
CA ALA A 21 6.93 -5.82 -16.07
C ALA A 21 6.18 -7.11 -15.75
N VAL A 22 5.07 -6.98 -15.03
CA VAL A 22 4.08 -8.05 -14.90
C VAL A 22 3.09 -7.92 -16.05
N VAL A 23 2.74 -9.03 -16.67
CA VAL A 23 1.73 -9.12 -17.71
C VAL A 23 0.62 -10.04 -17.23
N LEU A 24 -0.62 -9.56 -17.28
CA LEU A 24 -1.81 -10.37 -17.07
C LEU A 24 -2.50 -10.60 -18.39
N TYR A 25 -2.98 -11.82 -18.60
CA TYR A 25 -3.75 -12.19 -19.76
C TYR A 25 -5.16 -12.55 -19.36
N THR A 26 -6.14 -12.02 -20.09
CA THR A 26 -7.54 -12.36 -19.94
C THR A 26 -8.10 -12.88 -21.25
N GLU A 27 -9.13 -13.69 -21.16
CA GLU A 27 -9.90 -14.15 -22.32
C GLU A 27 -11.29 -13.54 -22.31
N THR A 28 -11.85 -13.28 -23.50
CA THR A 28 -13.25 -12.90 -23.63
C THR A 28 -14.15 -14.13 -23.54
N GLU A 29 -15.42 -13.96 -23.18
CA GLU A 29 -16.39 -15.08 -23.00
C GLU A 29 -16.52 -15.96 -24.26
N GLU A 30 -16.25 -15.42 -25.46
CA GLU A 30 -16.23 -16.21 -26.69
C GLU A 30 -14.99 -17.13 -26.84
N GLY A 31 -14.03 -17.10 -25.91
CA GLY A 31 -12.83 -17.96 -25.86
C GLY A 31 -11.83 -17.77 -27.02
N LYS A 32 -12.07 -16.80 -27.92
CA LYS A 32 -11.34 -16.69 -29.19
C LYS A 32 -10.17 -15.71 -29.20
N LYS A 33 -10.08 -14.80 -28.23
CA LYS A 33 -9.03 -13.77 -28.20
C LYS A 33 -8.44 -13.61 -26.80
N ARG A 34 -7.11 -13.70 -26.72
CA ARG A 34 -6.32 -13.42 -25.51
C ARG A 34 -5.85 -11.98 -25.49
N HIS A 35 -6.09 -11.31 -24.37
CA HIS A 35 -5.90 -9.89 -24.14
C HIS A 35 -4.84 -9.68 -23.05
N GLY A 36 -3.70 -9.07 -23.41
CA GLY A 36 -2.62 -8.80 -22.45
C GLY A 36 -2.69 -7.40 -21.86
N TYR A 37 -2.39 -7.27 -20.57
CA TYR A 37 -2.26 -6.01 -19.82
C TYR A 37 -0.93 -6.02 -19.09
N ILE A 38 -0.25 -4.89 -19.03
CA ILE A 38 1.13 -4.78 -18.54
C ILE A 38 1.28 -3.66 -17.52
N SER A 39 2.01 -3.94 -16.45
CA SER A 39 2.46 -2.94 -15.48
C SER A 39 3.95 -3.11 -15.23
N GLU A 40 4.69 -2.02 -15.34
CA GLU A 40 6.15 -1.99 -15.18
C GLU A 40 6.55 -1.85 -13.70
N PHE A 41 7.70 -2.39 -13.33
CA PHE A 41 8.30 -2.21 -12.01
C PHE A 41 9.83 -2.28 -12.07
N SER A 42 10.50 -1.53 -11.18
CA SER A 42 11.97 -1.52 -11.07
C SER A 42 12.43 -2.41 -9.92
N THR A 43 13.64 -2.95 -9.99
CA THR A 43 14.25 -3.72 -8.89
C THR A 43 15.51 -3.01 -8.37
N PRO A 44 15.86 -3.13 -7.08
CA PRO A 44 17.14 -2.64 -6.59
C PRO A 44 18.30 -3.51 -7.11
N GLU A 45 19.52 -2.95 -7.10
CA GLU A 45 20.73 -3.64 -7.54
C GLU A 45 21.02 -4.89 -6.70
N THR A 46 20.76 -4.82 -5.39
CA THR A 46 21.04 -5.90 -4.44
C THR A 46 19.79 -6.26 -3.64
N GLY A 47 19.70 -7.54 -3.25
CA GLY A 47 18.66 -8.04 -2.35
C GLY A 47 17.28 -8.24 -3.00
N TYR A 48 16.44 -8.99 -2.30
CA TYR A 48 15.03 -9.14 -2.66
C TYR A 48 14.25 -7.86 -2.30
N CYS A 49 13.27 -7.53 -3.14
CA CYS A 49 12.35 -6.44 -2.91
C CYS A 49 10.91 -6.91 -3.10
N THR A 50 10.01 -6.30 -2.34
CA THR A 50 8.57 -6.52 -2.49
C THR A 50 7.98 -5.38 -3.30
N ARG A 51 7.27 -5.72 -4.38
CA ARG A 51 6.58 -4.77 -5.25
C ARG A 51 5.09 -4.98 -5.18
N ARG A 52 4.35 -3.91 -4.87
CA ARG A 52 2.89 -3.87 -4.97
C ARG A 52 2.53 -3.32 -6.34
N VAL A 53 1.73 -4.07 -7.08
CA VAL A 53 1.30 -3.75 -8.44
C VAL A 53 -0.22 -3.70 -8.42
N PRO A 54 -0.83 -2.52 -8.21
CA PRO A 54 -2.28 -2.40 -8.21
C PRO A 54 -2.85 -2.70 -9.59
N PHE A 55 -4.04 -3.29 -9.67
CA PHE A 55 -4.65 -3.60 -10.97
C PHE A 55 -4.94 -2.36 -11.81
N SER A 56 -5.15 -1.20 -11.16
CA SER A 56 -5.30 0.10 -11.82
C SER A 56 -4.04 0.58 -12.54
N ALA A 57 -2.85 0.06 -12.22
CA ALA A 57 -1.60 0.38 -12.93
C ALA A 57 -1.42 -0.41 -14.23
N PHE A 58 -2.22 -1.45 -14.46
CA PHE A 58 -2.12 -2.25 -15.68
C PHE A 58 -2.69 -1.51 -16.87
N THR A 59 -1.85 -1.33 -17.88
CA THR A 59 -2.22 -0.70 -19.14
C THR A 59 -2.28 -1.75 -20.25
N ARG A 60 -2.99 -1.46 -21.34
CA ARG A 60 -3.11 -2.40 -22.44
C ARG A 60 -1.74 -2.75 -23.05
N LEU A 61 -1.45 -4.04 -23.17
CA LEU A 61 -0.26 -4.49 -23.90
C LEU A 61 -0.48 -4.29 -25.41
N ARG A 62 0.08 -3.21 -25.97
CA ARG A 62 0.04 -2.95 -27.41
C ARG A 62 0.72 -4.07 -28.19
N ARG A 63 0.02 -4.59 -29.20
CA ARG A 63 0.58 -5.50 -30.20
C ARG A 63 0.76 -4.73 -31.52
N PRO A 64 1.89 -4.87 -32.21
CA PRO A 64 2.06 -4.29 -33.54
C PRO A 64 0.94 -4.76 -34.47
N GLY A 65 0.22 -3.83 -35.11
CA GLY A 65 -0.87 -4.12 -36.05
C GLY A 65 -2.25 -4.39 -35.45
N ALA A 66 -2.45 -4.20 -34.14
CA ALA A 66 -3.79 -4.28 -33.54
C ALA A 66 -4.58 -2.99 -33.78
N VAL A 67 -5.77 -3.10 -34.37
CA VAL A 67 -6.76 -2.02 -34.47
C VAL A 67 -7.25 -1.69 -33.05
N GLU A 68 -7.26 -0.40 -32.69
CA GLU A 68 -7.51 0.07 -31.31
C GLU A 68 -8.99 0.00 -30.88
N ASP A 69 -9.90 -0.26 -31.81
CA ASP A 69 -11.33 -0.18 -31.54
C ASP A 69 -11.86 -1.43 -30.81
N ASP A 70 -12.51 -1.16 -29.66
CA ASP A 70 -13.34 -2.05 -28.85
C ASP A 70 -12.63 -3.18 -28.07
N VAL A 71 -11.50 -2.85 -27.43
CA VAL A 71 -10.80 -3.78 -26.53
C VAL A 71 -11.37 -3.64 -25.11
N PRO A 72 -11.89 -4.73 -24.50
CA PRO A 72 -12.45 -4.67 -23.15
C PRO A 72 -11.40 -4.29 -22.12
N PRO A 73 -11.80 -3.76 -20.95
CA PRO A 73 -10.90 -3.53 -19.82
C PRO A 73 -10.33 -4.85 -19.27
N LEU A 74 -9.35 -4.76 -18.37
CA LEU A 74 -8.81 -5.91 -17.63
C LEU A 74 -9.94 -6.60 -16.86
N ASN A 75 -10.36 -7.78 -17.32
CA ASN A 75 -11.36 -8.59 -16.63
C ASN A 75 -10.68 -9.48 -15.58
N LEU A 76 -10.79 -9.09 -14.31
CA LEU A 76 -10.20 -9.81 -13.18
C LEU A 76 -10.91 -11.13 -12.85
N GLU A 77 -12.13 -11.34 -13.33
CA GLU A 77 -12.85 -12.61 -13.16
C GLU A 77 -12.26 -13.71 -14.04
N ASN A 78 -11.72 -13.33 -15.20
CA ASN A 78 -11.21 -14.26 -16.21
C ASN A 78 -9.74 -14.01 -16.56
N VAL A 79 -8.87 -14.03 -15.54
CA VAL A 79 -7.42 -14.02 -15.73
C VAL A 79 -6.94 -15.45 -15.96
N THR A 80 -6.34 -15.69 -17.14
CA THR A 80 -5.88 -17.01 -17.56
C THR A 80 -4.41 -17.24 -17.25
N ASP A 81 -3.57 -16.21 -17.39
CA ASP A 81 -2.13 -16.33 -17.19
C ASP A 81 -1.51 -15.07 -16.60
N ILE A 82 -0.42 -15.29 -15.87
CA ILE A 82 0.52 -14.29 -15.43
C ILE A 82 1.88 -14.52 -16.10
N GLY A 83 2.53 -13.45 -16.54
CA GLY A 83 3.86 -13.49 -17.11
C GLY A 83 4.75 -12.38 -16.59
N PHE A 84 6.07 -12.61 -16.60
CA PHE A 84 7.07 -11.57 -16.37
C PHE A 84 7.74 -11.22 -17.69
N ARG A 85 7.85 -9.92 -17.99
CA ARG A 85 8.44 -9.44 -19.21
C ARG A 85 9.68 -8.60 -18.93
N TYR A 86 10.74 -8.90 -19.66
CA TYR A 86 11.93 -8.08 -19.77
C TYR A 86 11.96 -7.38 -21.13
N ARG A 87 12.45 -6.15 -21.18
CA ARG A 87 12.80 -5.46 -22.43
C ARG A 87 14.13 -4.75 -22.25
N SER A 88 15.06 -4.98 -23.18
CA SER A 88 16.35 -4.29 -23.19
C SER A 88 16.21 -2.79 -23.39
N ALA A 89 15.17 -2.33 -24.11
CA ALA A 89 14.86 -0.91 -24.26
C ALA A 89 14.55 -0.18 -22.94
N TRP A 90 14.12 -0.90 -21.89
CA TRP A 90 13.92 -0.32 -20.56
C TRP A 90 15.19 -0.31 -19.70
N ASN A 91 16.27 -0.92 -20.20
CA ASN A 91 17.49 -1.27 -19.49
C ASN A 91 18.73 -0.93 -20.33
N ASP A 92 18.70 0.22 -21.00
CA ASP A 92 19.83 0.79 -21.77
C ASP A 92 20.43 -0.16 -22.83
N GLY A 93 19.59 -1.03 -23.41
CA GLY A 93 19.99 -1.97 -24.45
C GLY A 93 20.65 -3.26 -23.94
N ASP A 94 20.75 -3.45 -22.61
CA ASP A 94 21.27 -4.70 -22.05
C ASP A 94 20.30 -5.86 -22.33
N ASN A 95 20.80 -6.92 -22.96
CA ASN A 95 20.01 -8.11 -23.29
C ASN A 95 20.11 -9.19 -22.21
N ASN A 96 20.96 -9.03 -21.20
CA ASN A 96 21.08 -9.96 -20.09
C ASN A 96 20.10 -9.60 -18.98
N PHE A 97 19.38 -10.61 -18.50
CA PHE A 97 18.49 -10.44 -17.35
C PHE A 97 18.54 -11.66 -16.45
N THR A 98 18.30 -11.42 -15.16
CA THR A 98 18.04 -12.47 -14.19
C THR A 98 16.97 -11.96 -13.26
N LEU A 99 15.79 -12.54 -13.32
CA LEU A 99 14.71 -12.27 -12.37
C LEU A 99 14.51 -13.52 -11.52
N ARG A 100 14.75 -13.39 -10.22
CA ARG A 100 14.38 -14.41 -9.23
C ARG A 100 13.10 -13.96 -8.56
N VAL A 101 12.06 -14.79 -8.63
CA VAL A 101 10.79 -14.54 -7.96
C VAL A 101 10.72 -15.54 -6.80
N ASP A 102 10.57 -15.02 -5.58
CA ASP A 102 10.40 -15.85 -4.40
C ASP A 102 8.93 -16.25 -4.25
N TRP A 103 8.03 -15.26 -4.28
CA TRP A 103 6.59 -15.49 -4.25
C TRP A 103 5.81 -14.41 -4.97
N VAL A 104 4.58 -14.77 -5.36
CA VAL A 104 3.55 -13.86 -5.87
C VAL A 104 2.27 -14.13 -5.08
N LYS A 105 1.65 -13.07 -4.58
CA LYS A 105 0.41 -13.10 -3.81
C LYS A 105 -0.60 -12.17 -4.48
N ALA A 106 -1.86 -12.57 -4.52
CA ALA A 106 -2.94 -11.65 -4.79
C ALA A 106 -3.28 -10.91 -3.50
N GLN A 107 -3.23 -9.58 -3.53
CA GLN A 107 -3.66 -8.77 -2.40
C GLN A 107 -5.17 -8.58 -2.54
N MET A 108 -5.90 -9.23 -1.63
CA MET A 108 -7.33 -8.99 -1.46
C MET A 108 -7.58 -7.50 -1.29
N GLN A 109 -8.71 -7.02 -1.77
CA GLN A 109 -9.21 -5.70 -1.45
C GLN A 109 -9.59 -5.74 0.03
N THR A 110 -8.62 -5.50 0.91
CA THR A 110 -8.79 -5.78 2.33
C THR A 110 -9.74 -4.75 2.94
N VAL A 111 -10.81 -5.24 3.56
CA VAL A 111 -11.76 -4.41 4.30
C VAL A 111 -11.12 -3.84 5.58
N HIS A 112 -9.98 -4.40 6.01
CA HIS A 112 -9.23 -4.02 7.21
C HIS A 112 -7.77 -4.53 7.13
N PRO A 113 -6.83 -3.94 7.87
CA PRO A 113 -5.44 -4.43 7.93
C PRO A 113 -5.35 -5.74 8.73
N ASP A 114 -4.46 -6.65 8.30
CA ASP A 114 -4.14 -7.89 9.03
C ASP A 114 -3.26 -7.61 10.26
N MET A 115 -2.41 -6.59 10.16
CA MET A 115 -1.45 -6.22 11.20
C MET A 115 -1.38 -4.72 11.37
N ILE A 116 -1.33 -4.29 12.64
CA ILE A 116 -1.01 -2.91 13.01
C ILE A 116 0.31 -2.91 13.75
N LEU A 117 1.27 -2.12 13.25
CA LEU A 117 2.54 -1.89 13.92
C LEU A 117 2.54 -0.52 14.58
N VAL A 118 2.63 -0.50 15.91
CA VAL A 118 2.89 0.71 16.68
C VAL A 118 4.40 0.92 16.77
N SER A 119 4.88 2.02 16.16
CA SER A 119 6.29 2.36 16.01
C SER A 119 6.61 3.65 16.76
N TYR A 120 7.57 3.61 17.69
CA TYR A 120 8.00 4.79 18.43
C TYR A 120 8.95 5.64 17.58
N ALA A 121 8.69 6.95 17.47
CA ALA A 121 9.59 7.99 16.95
C ALA A 121 10.34 7.67 15.64
N GLY A 122 9.81 6.73 14.84
CA GLY A 122 10.53 6.22 13.67
C GLY A 122 11.82 5.47 13.98
N GLU A 123 12.03 4.98 15.21
CA GLU A 123 13.21 4.18 15.62
C GLU A 123 13.11 2.69 15.22
N LYS A 124 11.92 2.22 14.82
CA LYS A 124 11.71 0.83 14.37
C LYS A 124 11.68 0.69 12.84
N ARG A 125 12.46 1.49 12.11
CA ARG A 125 12.44 1.53 10.62
C ARG A 125 12.71 0.16 9.99
N ALA A 126 13.58 -0.64 10.60
CA ALA A 126 13.85 -1.99 10.14
C ALA A 126 12.59 -2.86 10.24
N GLY A 127 11.90 -2.87 11.38
CA GLY A 127 10.65 -3.61 11.58
C GLY A 127 9.54 -3.12 10.64
N GLU A 128 9.42 -1.81 10.48
CA GLU A 128 8.51 -1.23 9.49
C GLU A 128 8.83 -1.74 8.08
N ALA A 129 10.10 -1.70 7.65
CA ALA A 129 10.51 -2.17 6.32
C ALA A 129 10.18 -3.66 6.11
N HIS A 130 10.38 -4.50 7.12
CA HIS A 130 9.99 -5.92 7.04
C HIS A 130 8.48 -6.08 6.86
N LEU A 131 7.66 -5.32 7.62
CA LEU A 131 6.21 -5.38 7.47
C LEU A 131 5.76 -4.87 6.10
N ARG A 132 6.34 -3.77 5.60
CA ARG A 132 6.08 -3.29 4.23
C ARG A 132 6.42 -4.36 3.20
N ASN A 133 7.50 -5.12 3.41
CA ASN A 133 7.96 -6.16 2.50
C ASN A 133 7.26 -7.52 2.67
N SER A 134 6.47 -7.73 3.72
CA SER A 134 5.81 -9.02 3.99
C SER A 134 4.74 -9.41 2.96
N GLY A 135 4.17 -8.40 2.29
CA GLY A 135 3.02 -8.52 1.42
C GLY A 135 1.68 -8.71 2.14
N LEU A 136 1.65 -8.54 3.46
CA LEU A 136 0.41 -8.49 4.25
C LEU A 136 -0.29 -7.14 4.09
N GLY A 137 -1.60 -7.10 4.37
CA GLY A 137 -2.30 -5.85 4.60
C GLY A 137 -1.88 -5.29 5.96
N TYR A 138 -1.36 -4.06 5.99
CA TYR A 138 -0.80 -3.50 7.23
C TYR A 138 -1.14 -2.03 7.42
N THR A 139 -1.07 -1.58 8.67
CA THR A 139 -1.05 -0.16 9.02
C THR A 139 0.13 0.09 9.96
N ILE A 140 0.89 1.16 9.73
CA ILE A 140 1.95 1.59 10.64
C ILE A 140 1.50 2.87 11.32
N VAL A 141 1.33 2.80 12.63
CA VAL A 141 1.01 3.94 13.49
C VAL A 141 2.29 4.38 14.18
N ARG A 142 2.79 5.56 13.83
CA ARG A 142 3.95 6.15 14.50
C ARG A 142 3.50 7.03 15.64
N THR A 143 4.09 6.82 16.82
CA THR A 143 3.73 7.57 18.02
C THR A 143 4.98 8.22 18.62
N PRO A 144 4.82 9.35 19.33
CA PRO A 144 5.83 9.86 20.23
C PRO A 144 5.85 9.01 21.51
N GLU A 145 6.44 9.53 22.58
CA GLU A 145 6.54 8.80 23.85
C GLU A 145 5.15 8.58 24.45
N LEU A 146 4.89 7.34 24.86
CA LEU A 146 3.59 6.98 25.41
C LEU A 146 3.56 7.27 26.91
N ASN A 147 2.52 7.96 27.35
CA ASN A 147 2.26 8.18 28.77
C ASN A 147 1.00 7.39 29.20
N THR A 148 0.79 7.29 30.51
CA THR A 148 -0.35 6.59 31.12
C THR A 148 -1.47 7.55 31.55
N ASN A 149 -1.44 8.80 31.07
CA ASN A 149 -2.50 9.76 31.37
C ASN A 149 -3.83 9.27 30.78
N PRO A 150 -4.98 9.69 31.34
CA PRO A 150 -6.27 9.42 30.74
C PRO A 150 -6.28 9.85 29.26
N GLY A 151 -6.82 9.00 28.39
CA GLY A 151 -7.02 9.34 26.99
C GLY A 151 -8.09 10.43 26.82
N PHE A 152 -8.15 10.99 25.62
CA PHE A 152 -9.14 11.94 25.13
C PHE A 152 -9.15 13.28 25.87
N SER A 153 -8.08 13.62 26.58
CA SER A 153 -7.91 14.93 27.22
C SER A 153 -7.60 16.05 26.23
N SER A 154 -7.03 15.70 25.07
CA SER A 154 -6.59 16.63 24.04
C SER A 154 -6.91 16.07 22.66
N PRO A 155 -7.19 16.91 21.66
CA PRO A 155 -7.41 16.44 20.29
C PRO A 155 -6.16 15.77 19.71
N LEU A 156 -6.38 14.79 18.84
CA LEU A 156 -5.33 14.08 18.11
C LEU A 156 -5.13 14.66 16.71
N VAL A 157 -3.88 14.75 16.28
CA VAL A 157 -3.49 15.17 14.93
C VAL A 157 -2.80 14.01 14.21
N PHE A 158 -3.20 13.79 12.96
CA PHE A 158 -2.67 12.73 12.10
C PHE A 158 -1.77 13.36 11.03
N PHE A 159 -0.52 12.93 11.00
CA PHE A 159 0.46 13.42 10.03
C PHE A 159 0.80 12.33 8.99
N PRO A 160 1.04 12.71 7.73
CA PRO A 160 1.55 11.79 6.73
C PRO A 160 2.97 11.30 7.09
N LYS A 161 3.38 10.22 6.43
CA LYS A 161 4.66 9.55 6.65
C LYS A 161 5.84 10.53 6.61
N GLY A 162 6.55 10.64 7.73
CA GLY A 162 7.79 11.42 7.81
C GLY A 162 7.62 12.79 8.50
N GLU A 163 6.39 13.15 8.83
CA GLU A 163 6.07 14.37 9.56
C GLU A 163 5.53 14.05 10.98
N GLY A 164 5.61 15.05 11.87
CA GLY A 164 4.80 15.10 13.09
C GLY A 164 5.27 14.31 14.31
N VAL A 165 6.42 13.61 14.27
CA VAL A 165 7.00 13.00 15.49
C VAL A 165 8.22 13.77 15.95
N GLU A 166 7.97 14.83 16.71
CA GLU A 166 9.00 15.47 17.50
C GLU A 166 9.16 14.69 18.81
N ALA A 167 10.38 14.26 19.10
CA ALA A 167 10.71 13.40 20.24
C ALA A 167 10.38 14.01 21.62
N ALA A 168 10.01 15.29 21.70
CA ALA A 168 9.69 15.99 22.94
C ALA A 168 8.19 15.96 23.31
N THR A 169 7.32 15.42 22.46
CA THR A 169 5.89 15.31 22.75
C THR A 169 5.57 13.97 23.40
N THR A 170 4.49 13.90 24.17
CA THR A 170 3.97 12.62 24.69
C THR A 170 2.51 12.46 24.26
N THR A 171 2.03 11.22 24.21
CA THR A 171 0.63 10.91 23.85
C THR A 171 0.13 9.79 24.75
N SER A 172 -1.16 9.81 25.12
CA SER A 172 -1.71 8.75 25.97
C SER A 172 -1.70 7.40 25.26
N ALA A 173 -1.28 6.36 25.97
CA ALA A 173 -1.41 4.99 25.50
C ALA A 173 -2.87 4.61 25.24
N ALA A 174 -3.84 5.22 25.95
CA ALA A 174 -5.26 4.99 25.73
C ALA A 174 -5.74 5.56 24.38
N ASP A 175 -5.26 6.75 24.00
CA ASP A 175 -5.57 7.37 22.70
C ASP A 175 -5.04 6.52 21.55
N VAL A 176 -3.78 6.08 21.66
CA VAL A 176 -3.16 5.23 20.66
C VAL A 176 -3.88 3.88 20.55
N ALA A 177 -4.32 3.31 21.67
CA ALA A 177 -5.07 2.06 21.69
C ALA A 177 -6.42 2.20 20.98
N ASP A 178 -7.16 3.28 21.23
CA ASP A 178 -8.44 3.55 20.53
C ASP A 178 -8.24 3.70 19.02
N VAL A 179 -7.21 4.44 18.59
CA VAL A 179 -6.86 4.55 17.16
C VAL A 179 -6.54 3.18 16.57
N CYS A 180 -5.75 2.35 17.26
CA CYS A 180 -5.41 1.01 16.78
C CYS A 180 -6.65 0.12 16.62
N ILE A 181 -7.58 0.13 17.59
CA ILE A 181 -8.81 -0.65 17.50
C ILE A 181 -9.64 -0.19 16.29
N ARG A 182 -9.80 1.12 16.09
CA ARG A 182 -10.54 1.67 14.95
C ARG A 182 -9.88 1.34 13.61
N CYS A 183 -8.55 1.35 13.54
CA CYS A 183 -7.80 0.91 12.37
C CYS A 183 -8.12 -0.54 11.98
N LEU A 184 -8.35 -1.46 12.94
CA LEU A 184 -8.74 -2.85 12.64
C LEU A 184 -10.10 -2.97 11.96
N HIS A 185 -10.93 -1.92 12.00
CA HIS A 185 -12.26 -1.93 11.42
C HIS A 185 -12.38 -1.07 10.16
N SER A 186 -11.26 -0.52 9.67
CA SER A 186 -11.26 0.39 8.51
C SER A 186 -10.32 -0.10 7.39
N GLY A 187 -10.85 -0.18 6.18
CA GLY A 187 -10.06 -0.46 4.98
C GLY A 187 -9.23 0.74 4.54
N GLU A 188 -9.60 1.94 4.99
CA GLU A 188 -8.93 3.19 4.55
C GLU A 188 -7.54 3.37 5.14
N VAL A 189 -7.23 2.67 6.22
CA VAL A 189 -5.90 2.68 6.84
C VAL A 189 -4.95 1.64 6.22
N CYS A 190 -5.46 0.76 5.35
CA CYS A 190 -4.69 -0.33 4.75
C CYS A 190 -3.54 0.20 3.90
N ASN A 191 -2.36 -0.37 4.14
CA ASN A 191 -1.07 -0.01 3.56
C ASN A 191 -0.64 1.43 3.83
N LYS A 192 -1.19 2.13 4.83
CA LYS A 192 -0.78 3.51 5.17
C LYS A 192 0.21 3.56 6.33
N THR A 193 1.01 4.62 6.34
CA THR A 193 1.85 4.99 7.48
C THR A 193 1.50 6.42 7.86
N PHE A 194 1.15 6.64 9.11
CA PHE A 194 0.87 7.96 9.64
C PHE A 194 1.43 8.10 11.05
N SER A 195 1.65 9.33 11.47
CA SER A 195 2.08 9.68 12.80
C SER A 195 0.93 10.29 13.60
N LEU A 196 0.91 10.07 14.90
CA LEU A 196 -0.07 10.62 15.84
C LEU A 196 0.63 11.52 16.84
N ARG A 197 0.01 12.65 17.20
CA ARG A 197 0.35 13.42 18.42
C ARG A 197 -0.87 14.16 18.92
N ASN A 198 -0.82 14.57 20.18
CA ASN A 198 -1.77 15.52 20.73
C ASN A 198 -1.51 16.92 20.18
N VAL A 199 -2.58 17.72 20.05
CA VAL A 199 -2.47 19.17 19.78
C VAL A 199 -1.78 19.84 20.96
N ASN A 200 -0.78 20.69 20.68
CA ASN A 200 -0.29 21.65 21.65
C ASN A 200 -1.07 22.95 21.46
N GLU A 201 -1.73 23.44 22.51
CA GLU A 201 -2.69 24.56 22.46
C GLU A 201 -2.05 25.88 21.96
N ASP A 202 -0.72 26.01 22.00
CA ASP A 202 -0.02 27.30 21.81
C ASP A 202 0.44 27.63 20.38
N ASN A 203 0.37 26.75 19.38
CA ASN A 203 1.05 27.05 18.10
C ASN A 203 0.52 26.41 16.81
N ASP A 204 -0.57 25.65 16.88
CA ASP A 204 -0.85 24.66 15.86
C ASP A 204 -2.13 25.02 15.09
N GLY A 205 -1.96 25.69 13.93
CA GLY A 205 -3.04 26.08 13.00
C GLY A 205 -3.63 24.90 12.24
N PHE A 206 -4.18 23.91 12.94
CA PHE A 206 -4.75 22.71 12.34
C PHE A 206 -6.25 22.82 12.07
N GLU A 207 -6.69 22.19 10.98
CA GLU A 207 -8.10 22.04 10.64
C GLU A 207 -8.70 20.88 11.45
N LEU A 208 -9.85 21.12 12.11
CA LEU A 208 -10.61 20.04 12.74
C LEU A 208 -11.22 19.15 11.66
N VAL A 209 -10.62 17.97 11.45
CA VAL A 209 -11.07 17.01 10.43
C VAL A 209 -12.25 16.16 10.91
N ALA A 210 -12.30 15.87 12.20
CA ALA A 210 -13.39 15.12 12.82
C ALA A 210 -13.44 15.40 14.31
N SER A 211 -14.64 15.41 14.89
CA SER A 211 -14.86 15.37 16.33
C SER A 211 -15.36 13.97 16.72
N ILE A 212 -15.43 13.70 18.03
CA ILE A 212 -16.05 12.48 18.57
C ILE A 212 -17.39 12.91 19.20
N PRO A 213 -18.51 12.99 18.45
CA PRO A 213 -19.81 13.26 19.05
C PRO A 213 -20.43 12.01 19.68
N SER A 214 -19.93 10.82 19.34
CA SER A 214 -20.39 9.52 19.86
C SER A 214 -19.38 8.40 19.56
N ASP A 215 -19.48 7.27 20.29
CA ASP A 215 -18.70 6.04 20.13
C ASP A 215 -18.72 5.43 18.71
N LYS A 216 -19.65 5.88 17.84
CA LYS A 216 -19.85 5.33 16.49
C LYS A 216 -19.18 6.12 15.37
N THR A 217 -18.45 7.19 15.69
CA THR A 217 -17.94 8.12 14.67
C THR A 217 -16.54 7.69 14.23
N ASP A 218 -16.39 7.29 12.96
CA ASP A 218 -15.09 6.87 12.40
C ASP A 218 -14.21 8.08 12.03
N TYR A 219 -13.63 8.70 13.06
CA TYR A 219 -12.71 9.82 12.88
C TYR A 219 -11.39 9.41 12.23
N VAL A 220 -10.96 8.16 12.40
CA VAL A 220 -9.68 7.65 11.90
C VAL A 220 -9.70 7.58 10.38
N SER A 221 -10.71 6.96 9.78
CA SER A 221 -10.84 6.89 8.31
C SER A 221 -10.88 8.28 7.68
N THR A 222 -11.59 9.21 8.33
CA THR A 222 -11.69 10.60 7.86
C THR A 222 -10.32 11.29 7.91
N ALA A 223 -9.57 11.12 9.00
CA ALA A 223 -8.24 11.71 9.18
C ALA A 223 -7.22 11.15 8.20
N VAL A 224 -7.22 9.83 7.95
CA VAL A 224 -6.24 9.19 7.07
C VAL A 224 -6.61 9.23 5.58
N LYS A 225 -7.80 9.73 5.23
CA LYS A 225 -8.28 9.75 3.85
C LYS A 225 -7.35 10.51 2.90
N ARG A 226 -6.74 11.59 3.39
CA ARG A 226 -5.78 12.43 2.66
C ARG A 226 -4.35 11.87 2.64
N ILE A 227 -4.09 10.77 3.36
CA ILE A 227 -2.76 10.16 3.46
C ILE A 227 -2.62 9.08 2.39
N ASP A 228 -1.51 9.12 1.64
CA ASP A 228 -1.24 8.16 0.57
C ASP A 228 -0.89 6.75 1.09
N LYS A 229 -1.26 5.75 0.28
CA LYS A 229 -0.85 4.35 0.51
C LYS A 229 0.65 4.20 0.21
N ASN A 230 1.33 3.35 0.97
CA ASN A 230 2.70 2.94 0.67
C ASN A 230 2.70 1.97 -0.53
N THR A 231 2.96 2.49 -1.73
CA THR A 231 3.19 1.70 -2.96
C THR A 231 4.62 1.21 -3.08
#